data_AF-A0A0P9MXI2-F1
#
_entry.id   AF-A0A0P9MXI2-F1
#
_cell.length_a   1.000
_cell.length_b   1.000
_cell.length_c   1.000
_cell.angle_alpha   90.00
_cell.angle_beta   90.00
_cell.angle_gamma   90.00
#
_symmetry.space_group_name_H-M   'P 1'
#
loop_
_entity.id
_entity.type
_entity.pdbx_description
1 polymer ?
#
loop_
_entity_poly.entity_id
_entity_poly.type
_entity_poly.pdbx_seq_one_letter_code
_entity_poly.pdbx_strand_id
1 'polypeptide(L)'
;MSMAQTLYVAREPDASGFIDYTADEHAVWNTLITRQMEIVEGRACQEYLDGIEQLGLPLDRIPQLGEINKVLGATTGWQVERVPALIPFQTFFELLASKRFPVATFIRSAEELDYLQEPDIFHEIFGHCPLLTNPWFAEFTHTYGKLGLSASKEQRVYLARLYWMTIEFGLVDTPQGRKIYGGGILSSPKEALYSLSSAPEHQPFDPLEAMRTPYRIDILQPLYFVLPDLKRLFDLAQQDIMALVGQGMQLGLHAPRFPPKNQKPRRLTLGPLSEKDTLLMTTLNQAHCEACRADAPQVSEAELPELLKQIPDWNIEVRDAVMQLEKVFLFKNFKWAIAFTNAVGEIAEAEGHHPGLLTEWGKVTVTWWSHSIKGLHRNDFIMAARTDEVAKGAEGRK
;
A
#
# COMPACT_ATOMS: atom_id res chain seq x y z
N MET A 1 7.61 10.05 -2.91
CA MET A 1 6.88 8.99 -3.61
C MET A 1 7.50 8.86 -4.99
N SER A 2 8.73 8.33 -5.06
CA SER A 2 9.06 7.63 -6.29
C SER A 2 8.14 6.41 -6.33
N MET A 3 7.34 6.30 -7.38
CA MET A 3 6.60 5.07 -7.61
C MET A 3 7.66 3.99 -7.83
N ALA A 4 7.57 2.87 -7.12
CA ALA A 4 8.28 1.67 -7.55
C ALA A 4 7.98 1.51 -9.05
N GLN A 5 9.02 1.48 -9.89
CA GLN A 5 8.81 1.21 -11.31
C GLN A 5 8.33 -0.22 -11.41
N THR A 6 7.02 -0.37 -11.55
CA THR A 6 6.40 -1.63 -11.90
C THR A 6 7.03 -2.13 -13.21
N LEU A 7 7.30 -3.44 -13.29
CA LEU A 7 7.67 -4.09 -14.55
C LEU A 7 6.47 -4.12 -15.52
N TYR A 8 5.27 -3.84 -15.02
CA TYR A 8 4.04 -3.90 -15.77
C TYR A 8 3.64 -2.54 -16.34
N VAL A 9 3.39 -2.53 -17.63
CA VAL A 9 2.86 -1.36 -18.32
C VAL A 9 1.37 -1.60 -18.59
N ALA A 10 0.52 -0.80 -17.93
CA ALA A 10 -0.91 -0.82 -18.18
C ALA A 10 -1.20 -0.54 -19.66
N ARG A 11 -1.93 -1.44 -20.32
CA ARG A 11 -2.28 -1.32 -21.74
C ARG A 11 -3.15 -0.08 -21.96
N GLU A 12 -2.86 0.66 -23.03
CA GLU A 12 -3.68 1.81 -23.44
C GLU A 12 -4.79 1.32 -24.38
N PRO A 13 -6.04 1.80 -24.22
CA PRO A 13 -7.08 1.54 -25.20
C PRO A 13 -6.84 2.33 -26.49
N ASP A 14 -7.35 1.81 -27.61
CA ASP A 14 -7.45 2.55 -28.86
C ASP A 14 -8.57 3.62 -28.84
N ALA A 15 -8.78 4.30 -29.96
CA ALA A 15 -9.79 5.36 -30.08
C ALA A 15 -11.24 4.86 -29.87
N SER A 16 -11.49 3.55 -29.95
CA SER A 16 -12.79 2.93 -29.69
C SER A 16 -12.94 2.43 -28.26
N GLY A 17 -11.89 2.53 -27.43
CA GLY A 17 -11.86 1.96 -26.08
C GLY A 17 -11.41 0.50 -26.03
N PHE A 18 -10.99 -0.08 -27.17
CA PHE A 18 -10.55 -1.47 -27.23
C PHE A 18 -9.10 -1.58 -26.76
N ILE A 19 -8.83 -2.56 -25.88
CA ILE A 19 -7.50 -2.84 -25.37
C ILE A 19 -6.99 -4.12 -26.01
N ASP A 20 -5.87 -4.01 -26.73
CA ASP A 20 -5.20 -5.16 -27.35
C ASP A 20 -4.33 -5.87 -26.31
N TYR A 21 -4.77 -7.06 -25.91
CA TYR A 21 -4.03 -7.99 -25.06
C TYR A 21 -3.47 -9.12 -25.91
N THR A 22 -2.25 -9.52 -25.60
CA THR A 22 -1.56 -10.62 -26.28
C THR A 22 -2.18 -11.97 -25.95
N ALA A 23 -1.91 -12.97 -26.79
CA ALA A 23 -2.34 -14.35 -26.54
C ALA A 23 -1.82 -14.90 -25.20
N ASP A 24 -0.59 -14.52 -24.79
CA ASP A 24 0.00 -14.95 -23.52
C ASP A 24 -0.75 -14.33 -22.31
N GLU A 25 -1.12 -13.06 -22.40
CA GLU A 25 -1.92 -12.39 -21.36
C GLU A 25 -3.32 -13.02 -21.24
N HIS A 26 -3.95 -13.35 -22.36
CA HIS A 26 -5.21 -14.10 -22.38
C HIS A 26 -5.06 -15.51 -21.78
N ALA A 27 -3.95 -16.20 -22.04
CA ALA A 27 -3.68 -17.51 -21.46
C ALA A 27 -3.46 -17.44 -19.93
N VAL A 28 -2.80 -16.39 -19.43
CA VAL A 28 -2.69 -16.14 -17.99
C VAL A 28 -4.07 -15.93 -17.37
N TRP A 29 -4.90 -15.08 -17.97
CA TRP A 29 -6.28 -14.88 -17.51
C TRP A 29 -7.06 -16.19 -17.45
N ASN A 30 -7.02 -16.98 -18.52
CA ASN A 30 -7.70 -18.27 -18.58
C ASN A 30 -7.25 -19.21 -17.45
N THR A 31 -5.95 -19.26 -17.19
CA THR A 31 -5.39 -20.06 -16.09
C THR A 31 -5.91 -19.59 -14.74
N LEU A 32 -5.90 -18.28 -14.50
CA LEU A 32 -6.34 -17.67 -13.24
C LEU A 32 -7.84 -17.90 -13.01
N ILE A 33 -8.69 -17.56 -13.99
CA ILE A 33 -10.15 -17.65 -13.84
C ILE A 33 -10.62 -19.10 -13.70
N THR A 34 -10.05 -20.03 -14.48
CA THR A 34 -10.43 -21.46 -14.41
C THR A 34 -10.12 -22.01 -13.02
N ARG A 35 -8.90 -21.78 -12.52
CA ARG A 35 -8.49 -22.20 -11.17
C ARG A 35 -9.37 -21.55 -10.10
N GLN A 36 -9.60 -20.25 -10.21
CA GLN A 36 -10.24 -19.49 -9.14
C GLN A 36 -11.74 -19.78 -9.06
N MET A 37 -12.42 -20.05 -10.18
CA MET A 37 -13.82 -20.48 -10.20
C MET A 37 -14.06 -21.75 -9.38
N GLU A 38 -13.18 -22.76 -9.51
CA GLU A 38 -13.25 -23.99 -8.70
C GLU A 38 -13.01 -23.72 -7.20
N ILE A 39 -12.16 -22.75 -6.88
CA ILE A 39 -11.83 -22.41 -5.49
C ILE A 39 -12.97 -21.62 -4.84
N VAL A 40 -13.53 -20.63 -5.52
CA VAL A 40 -14.58 -19.78 -4.94
C VAL A 40 -15.92 -20.49 -4.84
N GLU A 41 -16.15 -21.54 -5.65
CA GLU A 41 -17.35 -22.37 -5.54
C GLU A 41 -17.49 -22.94 -4.11
N GLY A 42 -18.65 -22.70 -3.51
CA GLY A 42 -18.93 -23.08 -2.12
C GLY A 42 -18.23 -22.25 -1.04
N ARG A 43 -17.34 -21.31 -1.39
CA ARG A 43 -16.60 -20.44 -0.45
C ARG A 43 -17.01 -18.97 -0.51
N ALA A 44 -17.27 -18.43 -1.71
CA ALA A 44 -17.76 -17.07 -1.88
C ALA A 44 -19.23 -16.92 -1.41
N CYS A 45 -19.63 -15.69 -1.06
CA CYS A 45 -21.02 -15.39 -0.77
C CYS A 45 -21.88 -15.44 -2.04
N GLN A 46 -23.19 -15.63 -1.87
CA GLN A 46 -24.10 -15.78 -3.01
C GLN A 46 -24.11 -14.51 -3.88
N GLU A 47 -24.05 -13.33 -3.27
CA GLU A 47 -24.06 -12.05 -3.98
C GLU A 47 -22.86 -11.88 -4.91
N TYR A 48 -21.71 -12.47 -4.56
CA TYR A 48 -20.54 -12.51 -5.44
C TYR A 48 -20.78 -13.44 -6.63
N LEU A 49 -21.32 -14.65 -6.38
CA LEU A 49 -21.60 -15.64 -7.44
C LEU A 49 -22.66 -15.13 -8.42
N ASP A 50 -23.71 -14.49 -7.91
CA ASP A 50 -24.72 -13.81 -8.73
C ASP A 50 -24.10 -12.70 -9.59
N GLY A 51 -23.10 -11.99 -9.03
CA GLY A 51 -22.32 -10.99 -9.76
C GLY A 51 -21.46 -11.59 -10.86
N ILE A 52 -20.83 -12.74 -10.63
CA ILE A 52 -20.07 -13.48 -11.66
C ILE A 52 -20.98 -13.89 -12.81
N GLU A 53 -22.17 -14.43 -12.52
CA GLU A 53 -23.16 -14.81 -13.53
C GLU A 53 -23.63 -13.58 -14.34
N GLN A 54 -23.95 -12.46 -13.67
CA GLN A 54 -24.38 -11.23 -14.33
C GLN A 54 -23.30 -10.61 -15.22
N LEU A 55 -22.05 -10.59 -14.75
CA LEU A 55 -20.93 -10.04 -15.52
C LEU A 55 -20.58 -10.91 -16.73
N GLY A 56 -20.85 -12.22 -16.66
CA GLY A 56 -20.59 -13.14 -17.76
C GLY A 56 -19.12 -13.12 -18.20
N LEU A 57 -18.20 -13.14 -17.23
CA LEU A 57 -16.76 -12.99 -17.50
C LEU A 57 -16.27 -14.07 -18.48
N PRO A 58 -15.57 -13.71 -19.57
CA PRO A 58 -15.00 -14.67 -20.50
C PRO A 58 -13.96 -15.54 -19.78
N LEU A 59 -14.00 -16.84 -20.04
CA LEU A 59 -13.04 -17.77 -19.45
C LEU A 59 -11.74 -17.83 -20.26
N ASP A 60 -11.78 -17.55 -21.56
CA ASP A 60 -10.70 -17.77 -22.52
C ASP A 60 -9.89 -16.51 -22.88
N ARG A 61 -10.34 -15.33 -22.43
CA ARG A 61 -9.67 -14.05 -22.69
C ARG A 61 -9.94 -13.05 -21.57
N ILE A 62 -9.13 -11.99 -21.53
CA ILE A 62 -9.37 -10.83 -20.67
C ILE A 62 -10.61 -10.07 -21.18
N PRO A 63 -11.57 -9.69 -20.32
CA PRO A 63 -12.73 -8.89 -20.71
C PRO A 63 -12.33 -7.46 -21.09
N GLN A 64 -13.04 -6.88 -22.03
CA GLN A 64 -12.94 -5.45 -22.32
C GLN A 64 -13.72 -4.65 -21.27
N LEU A 65 -13.21 -3.48 -20.88
CA LEU A 65 -13.83 -2.65 -19.83
C LEU A 65 -15.27 -2.25 -20.19
N GLY A 66 -15.55 -2.02 -21.48
CA GLY A 66 -16.90 -1.72 -21.97
C GLY A 66 -17.92 -2.84 -21.74
N GLU A 67 -17.47 -4.11 -21.75
CA GLU A 67 -18.33 -5.27 -21.45
C GLU A 67 -18.76 -5.26 -19.99
N ILE A 68 -17.81 -4.97 -19.08
CA ILE A 68 -18.07 -4.83 -17.64
C ILE A 68 -18.97 -3.61 -17.37
N ASN A 69 -18.69 -2.47 -17.99
CA ASN A 69 -19.43 -1.22 -17.82
C ASN A 69 -20.89 -1.32 -18.22
N LYS A 70 -21.20 -2.11 -19.25
CA LYS A 70 -22.58 -2.36 -19.66
C LYS A 70 -23.40 -2.98 -18.53
N VAL A 71 -22.83 -3.93 -17.79
CA VAL A 71 -23.51 -4.64 -16.70
C VAL A 71 -23.54 -3.77 -15.44
N LEU A 72 -22.41 -3.21 -15.02
CA LEU A 72 -22.35 -2.34 -13.83
C LEU A 72 -23.23 -1.10 -13.97
N GLY A 73 -23.28 -0.52 -15.17
CA GLY A 73 -24.14 0.64 -15.45
C GLY A 73 -25.63 0.31 -15.33
N ALA A 74 -26.04 -0.89 -15.77
CA ALA A 74 -27.42 -1.35 -15.69
C ALA A 74 -27.87 -1.76 -14.28
N THR A 75 -26.94 -2.27 -13.46
CA THR A 75 -27.23 -2.82 -12.12
C THR A 75 -27.20 -1.75 -11.03
N THR A 76 -26.12 -0.98 -10.94
CA THR A 76 -25.89 -0.04 -9.83
C THR A 76 -25.46 1.37 -10.27
N GLY A 77 -25.34 1.58 -11.58
CA GLY A 77 -24.84 2.82 -12.18
C GLY A 77 -23.34 3.01 -11.98
N TRP A 78 -22.62 1.94 -11.64
CA TRP A 78 -21.17 1.93 -11.57
C TRP A 78 -20.55 1.67 -12.94
N GLN A 79 -19.27 1.99 -13.06
CA GLN A 79 -18.43 1.59 -14.16
C GLN A 79 -17.00 1.38 -13.67
N VAL A 80 -16.20 0.61 -14.39
CA VAL A 80 -14.75 0.59 -14.26
C VAL A 80 -14.13 1.73 -15.07
N GLU A 81 -13.04 2.29 -14.55
CA GLU A 81 -12.24 3.32 -15.20
C GLU A 81 -10.79 2.81 -15.31
N ARG A 82 -10.22 2.92 -16.51
CA ARG A 82 -8.84 2.52 -16.76
C ARG A 82 -7.89 3.44 -15.98
N VAL A 83 -6.95 2.83 -15.27
CA VAL A 83 -5.88 3.56 -14.58
C VAL A 83 -4.50 2.97 -14.92
N PRO A 84 -3.42 3.75 -14.76
CA PRO A 84 -2.08 3.16 -14.72
C PRO A 84 -1.94 2.23 -13.50
N ALA A 85 -0.85 1.45 -13.45
CA ALA A 85 -0.61 0.47 -12.38
C ALA A 85 -0.71 1.05 -10.96
N LEU A 86 -0.30 2.31 -10.76
CA LEU A 86 -0.41 3.01 -9.49
C LEU A 86 -1.00 4.40 -9.68
N ILE A 87 -1.96 4.76 -8.83
CA ILE A 87 -2.59 6.09 -8.82
C ILE A 87 -2.47 6.77 -7.45
N PRO A 88 -2.44 8.12 -7.40
CA PRO A 88 -2.54 8.84 -6.13
C PRO A 88 -3.87 8.55 -5.41
N PHE A 89 -3.84 8.52 -4.07
CA PHE A 89 -5.05 8.36 -3.26
C PHE A 89 -6.16 9.35 -3.60
N GLN A 90 -5.80 10.59 -3.94
CA GLN A 90 -6.77 11.60 -4.34
C GLN A 90 -7.59 11.13 -5.55
N THR A 91 -6.92 10.66 -6.60
CA THR A 91 -7.55 10.12 -7.81
C THR A 91 -8.39 8.87 -7.48
N PHE A 92 -7.87 7.97 -6.65
CA PHE A 92 -8.62 6.79 -6.22
C PHE A 92 -9.98 7.17 -5.59
N PHE A 93 -9.98 8.10 -4.63
CA PHE A 93 -11.22 8.53 -3.98
C PHE A 93 -12.16 9.30 -4.92
N GLU A 94 -11.62 10.13 -5.81
CA GLU A 94 -12.42 10.85 -6.83
C GLU A 94 -13.17 9.88 -7.75
N LEU A 95 -12.51 8.80 -8.15
CA LEU A 95 -13.11 7.75 -8.97
C LEU A 95 -14.24 7.06 -8.21
N LEU A 96 -13.99 6.53 -7.01
CA LEU A 96 -15.02 5.84 -6.21
C LEU A 96 -16.20 6.76 -5.86
N ALA A 97 -15.93 8.02 -5.51
CA ALA A 97 -16.96 9.03 -5.24
C ALA A 97 -17.82 9.35 -6.48
N SER A 98 -17.32 9.04 -7.68
CA SER A 98 -18.02 9.19 -8.95
C SER A 98 -18.60 7.87 -9.47
N LYS A 99 -18.69 6.83 -8.63
CA LYS A 99 -19.07 5.46 -9.02
C LYS A 99 -18.21 4.87 -10.14
N ARG A 100 -16.91 5.17 -10.10
CA ARG A 100 -15.91 4.64 -11.02
C ARG A 100 -14.90 3.80 -10.25
N PHE A 101 -14.81 2.51 -10.56
CA PHE A 101 -13.86 1.61 -9.93
C PHE A 101 -12.56 1.56 -10.75
N PRO A 102 -11.40 1.93 -10.18
CA PRO A 102 -10.15 1.95 -10.92
C PRO A 102 -9.70 0.53 -11.28
N VAL A 103 -9.32 0.32 -12.54
CA VAL A 103 -8.77 -0.95 -13.03
C VAL A 103 -7.45 -0.71 -13.73
N ALA A 104 -6.38 -1.28 -13.20
CA ALA A 104 -5.08 -1.29 -13.88
C ALA A 104 -5.13 -2.28 -15.05
N THR A 105 -4.88 -1.82 -16.27
CA THR A 105 -5.06 -2.61 -17.50
C THR A 105 -3.84 -3.45 -17.88
N PHE A 106 -3.20 -4.08 -16.89
CA PHE A 106 -2.18 -5.10 -17.10
C PHE A 106 -2.58 -6.38 -16.36
N ILE A 107 -2.01 -7.51 -16.76
CA ILE A 107 -2.16 -8.78 -16.04
C ILE A 107 -0.78 -9.25 -15.59
N ARG A 108 -0.72 -9.93 -14.44
CA ARG A 108 0.52 -10.53 -13.92
C ARG A 108 1.17 -11.50 -14.91
N SER A 109 2.46 -11.75 -14.73
CA SER A 109 3.21 -12.72 -15.51
C SER A 109 2.85 -14.17 -15.13
N ALA A 110 3.18 -15.12 -16.00
CA ALA A 110 3.03 -16.55 -15.70
C ALA A 110 3.88 -17.00 -14.49
N GLU A 111 5.00 -16.32 -14.23
CA GLU A 111 5.90 -16.60 -13.09
C GLU A 111 5.30 -16.12 -11.75
N GLU A 112 4.38 -15.16 -11.80
CA GLU A 112 3.73 -14.53 -10.64
C GLU A 112 2.26 -14.96 -10.48
N LEU A 113 1.85 -16.06 -11.13
CA LEU A 113 0.47 -16.60 -11.06
C LEU A 113 -0.06 -16.80 -9.64
N ASP A 114 0.82 -17.14 -8.70
CA ASP A 114 0.45 -17.45 -7.32
C ASP A 114 0.41 -16.24 -6.40
N TYR A 115 1.12 -15.17 -6.75
CA TYR A 115 1.16 -13.93 -5.97
C TYR A 115 1.81 -12.79 -6.76
N LEU A 116 1.10 -11.67 -6.84
CA LEU A 116 1.63 -10.38 -7.25
C LEU A 116 1.24 -9.37 -6.16
N GLN A 117 2.19 -8.52 -5.75
CA GLN A 117 1.92 -7.50 -4.73
C GLN A 117 1.09 -6.33 -5.29
N GLU A 118 1.28 -6.01 -6.57
CA GLU A 118 0.54 -4.96 -7.27
C GLU A 118 -0.83 -5.48 -7.72
N PRO A 119 -1.91 -4.68 -7.61
CA PRO A 119 -3.21 -5.09 -8.12
C PRO A 119 -3.21 -5.06 -9.66
N ASP A 120 -3.52 -6.20 -10.27
CA ASP A 120 -3.65 -6.36 -11.71
C ASP A 120 -5.13 -6.47 -12.13
N ILE A 121 -5.38 -6.52 -13.44
CA ILE A 121 -6.73 -6.58 -13.99
C ILE A 121 -7.54 -7.78 -13.46
N PHE A 122 -6.89 -8.90 -13.14
CA PHE A 122 -7.57 -10.05 -12.58
C PHE A 122 -8.05 -9.77 -11.16
N HIS A 123 -7.19 -9.22 -10.29
CA HIS A 123 -7.59 -8.79 -8.95
C HIS A 123 -8.80 -7.84 -8.98
N GLU A 124 -8.77 -6.84 -9.86
CA GLU A 124 -9.83 -5.84 -9.91
C GLU A 124 -11.14 -6.37 -10.52
N ILE A 125 -11.08 -7.02 -11.68
CA ILE A 125 -12.27 -7.48 -12.39
C ILE A 125 -12.85 -8.74 -11.76
N PHE A 126 -12.03 -9.74 -11.43
CA PHE A 126 -12.54 -10.97 -10.84
C PHE A 126 -12.80 -10.82 -9.33
N GLY A 127 -11.92 -10.11 -8.61
CA GLY A 127 -12.04 -9.97 -7.16
C GLY A 127 -13.13 -9.00 -6.73
N HIS A 128 -13.21 -7.82 -7.34
CA HIS A 128 -14.05 -6.72 -6.83
C HIS A 128 -15.31 -6.44 -7.65
N CYS A 129 -15.23 -6.47 -8.98
CA CYS A 129 -16.35 -6.07 -9.83
C CYS A 129 -17.66 -6.87 -9.66
N PRO A 130 -17.65 -8.19 -9.35
CA PRO A 130 -18.91 -8.94 -9.18
C PRO A 130 -19.79 -8.35 -8.09
N LEU A 131 -19.21 -7.94 -6.96
CA LEU A 131 -19.96 -7.35 -5.85
C LEU A 131 -20.41 -5.91 -6.13
N LEU A 132 -19.83 -5.21 -7.10
CA LEU A 132 -20.34 -3.91 -7.54
C LEU A 132 -21.69 -4.01 -8.27
N THR A 133 -22.13 -5.22 -8.66
CA THR A 133 -23.50 -5.45 -9.13
C THR A 133 -24.52 -5.45 -7.98
N ASN A 134 -24.08 -5.64 -6.73
CA ASN A 134 -24.93 -5.63 -5.56
C ASN A 134 -25.12 -4.20 -5.03
N PRO A 135 -26.36 -3.71 -4.84
CA PRO A 135 -26.61 -2.32 -4.44
C PRO A 135 -26.11 -1.97 -3.04
N TRP A 136 -26.03 -2.93 -2.11
CA TRP A 136 -25.54 -2.68 -0.75
C TRP A 136 -24.04 -2.44 -0.75
N PHE A 137 -23.29 -3.32 -1.41
CA PHE A 137 -21.85 -3.21 -1.55
C PHE A 137 -21.49 -1.96 -2.36
N ALA A 138 -22.16 -1.74 -3.49
CA ALA A 138 -21.98 -0.57 -4.35
C ALA A 138 -22.21 0.77 -3.61
N GLU A 139 -23.24 0.88 -2.76
CA GLU A 139 -23.49 2.11 -1.99
C GLU A 139 -22.44 2.33 -0.90
N PHE A 140 -21.96 1.26 -0.25
CA PHE A 140 -20.87 1.35 0.72
C PHE A 140 -19.57 1.83 0.07
N THR A 141 -19.17 1.24 -1.06
CA THR A 141 -17.97 1.65 -1.81
C THR A 141 -18.05 3.09 -2.32
N HIS A 142 -19.25 3.53 -2.73
CA HIS A 142 -19.48 4.91 -3.16
C HIS A 142 -19.35 5.88 -1.99
N THR A 143 -19.94 5.54 -0.85
CA THR A 143 -19.85 6.32 0.38
C THR A 143 -18.41 6.41 0.88
N TYR A 144 -17.68 5.30 0.86
CA TYR A 144 -16.26 5.25 1.16
C TYR A 144 -15.45 6.24 0.30
N GLY A 145 -15.69 6.25 -1.02
CA GLY A 145 -15.08 7.21 -1.95
C GLY A 145 -15.32 8.66 -1.55
N LYS A 146 -16.58 9.03 -1.31
CA LYS A 146 -16.97 10.40 -0.89
C LYS A 146 -16.28 10.82 0.41
N LEU A 147 -16.23 9.93 1.40
CA LEU A 147 -15.62 10.20 2.70
C LEU A 147 -14.11 10.42 2.55
N GLY A 148 -13.40 9.52 1.87
CA GLY A 148 -11.97 9.63 1.67
C GLY A 148 -11.55 10.88 0.90
N LEU A 149 -12.39 11.35 -0.03
CA LEU A 149 -12.18 12.60 -0.75
C LEU A 149 -12.13 13.82 0.19
N SER A 150 -13.05 13.86 1.17
CA SER A 150 -13.16 14.94 2.16
C SER A 150 -12.21 14.80 3.37
N ALA A 151 -11.61 13.63 3.57
CA ALA A 151 -10.83 13.29 4.75
C ALA A 151 -9.39 13.84 4.72
N SER A 152 -8.85 14.18 5.89
CA SER A 152 -7.43 14.50 6.07
C SER A 152 -6.54 13.28 5.82
N LYS A 153 -5.22 13.50 5.70
CA LYS A 153 -4.24 12.41 5.55
C LYS A 153 -4.33 11.40 6.70
N GLU A 154 -4.48 11.87 7.93
CA GLU A 154 -4.55 11.05 9.14
C GLU A 154 -5.85 10.25 9.20
N GLN A 155 -6.98 10.88 8.85
CA GLN A 155 -8.28 10.22 8.77
C GLN A 155 -8.30 9.14 7.69
N ARG A 156 -7.67 9.39 6.54
CA ARG A 156 -7.52 8.40 5.45
C ARG A 156 -6.82 7.13 5.90
N VAL A 157 -5.94 7.16 6.91
CA VAL A 157 -5.30 5.95 7.44
C VAL A 157 -6.33 5.03 8.13
N TYR A 158 -7.30 5.60 8.86
CA TYR A 158 -8.37 4.82 9.50
C TYR A 158 -9.37 4.31 8.46
N LEU A 159 -9.73 5.13 7.47
CA LEU A 159 -10.54 4.70 6.33
C LEU A 159 -9.86 3.57 5.55
N ALA A 160 -8.54 3.62 5.33
CA ALA A 160 -7.80 2.55 4.65
C ALA A 160 -7.92 1.21 5.39
N ARG A 161 -7.90 1.22 6.73
CA ARG A 161 -8.16 0.00 7.53
C ARG A 161 -9.58 -0.50 7.38
N LEU A 162 -10.57 0.40 7.38
CA LEU A 162 -11.96 0.01 7.14
C LEU A 162 -12.10 -0.69 5.79
N TYR A 163 -11.50 -0.13 4.74
CA TYR A 163 -11.48 -0.71 3.39
C TYR A 163 -10.78 -2.07 3.37
N TRP A 164 -9.61 -2.17 3.99
CA TRP A 164 -8.85 -3.42 4.08
C TRP A 164 -9.63 -4.53 4.78
N MET A 165 -10.24 -4.23 5.92
CA MET A 165 -10.99 -5.20 6.73
C MET A 165 -12.38 -5.52 6.17
N THR A 166 -12.80 -4.85 5.09
CA THR A 166 -14.10 -5.08 4.45
C THR A 166 -13.93 -5.47 2.98
N ILE A 167 -13.76 -4.48 2.10
CA ILE A 167 -13.69 -4.65 0.65
C ILE A 167 -12.55 -5.60 0.23
N GLU A 168 -11.41 -5.60 0.92
CA GLU A 168 -10.28 -6.47 0.57
C GLU A 168 -10.31 -7.84 1.24
N PHE A 169 -10.49 -7.88 2.56
CA PHE A 169 -10.36 -9.10 3.38
C PHE A 169 -11.58 -9.39 4.27
N GLY A 170 -12.77 -9.05 3.80
CA GLY A 170 -14.01 -9.29 4.53
C GLY A 170 -14.59 -10.70 4.38
N LEU A 171 -15.15 -11.22 5.47
CA LEU A 171 -15.95 -12.43 5.51
C LEU A 171 -17.39 -12.12 5.93
N VAL A 172 -18.34 -13.00 5.59
CA VAL A 172 -19.75 -12.84 5.93
C VAL A 172 -20.32 -14.17 6.39
N ASP A 173 -21.06 -14.18 7.50
CA ASP A 173 -21.79 -15.35 7.95
C ASP A 173 -23.11 -15.49 7.16
N THR A 174 -23.46 -16.74 6.83
CA THR A 174 -24.70 -17.09 6.12
C THR A 174 -25.34 -18.30 6.80
N PRO A 175 -26.62 -18.61 6.51
CA PRO A 175 -27.23 -19.86 6.99
C PRO A 175 -26.47 -21.13 6.55
N GLN A 176 -25.67 -21.06 5.48
CA GLN A 176 -24.84 -22.14 4.95
C GLN A 176 -23.40 -22.10 5.49
N GLY A 177 -23.13 -21.29 6.51
CA GLY A 177 -21.82 -21.09 7.13
C GLY A 177 -21.12 -19.83 6.63
N ARG A 178 -19.89 -19.61 7.11
CA ARG A 178 -19.06 -18.45 6.76
C ARG A 178 -18.63 -18.48 5.30
N LYS A 179 -18.72 -17.33 4.64
CA LYS A 179 -18.38 -17.10 3.24
C LYS A 179 -17.47 -15.90 3.06
N ILE A 180 -16.89 -15.77 1.87
CA ILE A 180 -15.96 -14.72 1.48
C ILE A 180 -16.67 -13.66 0.64
N TYR A 181 -16.41 -12.38 0.93
CA TYR A 181 -16.78 -11.27 0.04
C TYR A 181 -15.61 -10.32 -0.27
N GLY A 182 -14.50 -10.38 0.46
CA GLY A 182 -13.33 -9.54 0.20
C GLY A 182 -12.61 -9.89 -1.11
N GLY A 183 -12.40 -8.90 -1.99
CA GLY A 183 -11.81 -9.11 -3.32
C GLY A 183 -10.36 -9.58 -3.31
N GLY A 184 -9.57 -9.17 -2.31
CA GLY A 184 -8.22 -9.69 -2.07
C GLY A 184 -8.19 -11.18 -1.73
N ILE A 185 -9.23 -11.69 -1.06
CA ILE A 185 -9.39 -13.12 -0.78
C ILE A 185 -9.89 -13.84 -2.04
N LEU A 186 -10.92 -13.30 -2.70
CA LEU A 186 -11.56 -13.91 -3.86
C LEU A 186 -10.60 -14.10 -5.04
N SER A 187 -9.64 -13.20 -5.20
CA SER A 187 -8.60 -13.24 -6.24
C SER A 187 -7.33 -14.02 -5.87
N SER A 188 -7.28 -14.60 -4.65
CA SER A 188 -6.10 -15.30 -4.14
C SER A 188 -6.43 -16.73 -3.69
N PRO A 189 -5.86 -17.77 -4.34
CA PRO A 189 -6.07 -19.16 -3.94
C PRO A 189 -5.70 -19.43 -2.49
N LYS A 190 -4.55 -18.89 -2.04
CA LYS A 190 -4.02 -19.12 -0.69
C LYS A 190 -4.92 -18.49 0.36
N GLU A 191 -5.36 -17.26 0.12
CA GLU A 191 -6.25 -16.56 1.05
C GLU A 191 -7.65 -17.18 1.10
N ALA A 192 -8.22 -17.59 -0.03
CA ALA A 192 -9.54 -18.23 -0.06
C ALA A 192 -9.60 -19.52 0.78
N LEU A 193 -8.51 -20.31 0.79
CA LEU A 193 -8.41 -21.51 1.62
C LEU A 193 -8.08 -21.17 3.08
N TYR A 194 -7.15 -20.25 3.32
CA TYR A 194 -6.66 -19.91 4.65
C TYR A 194 -7.71 -19.16 5.48
N SER A 195 -8.38 -18.17 4.89
CA SER A 195 -9.35 -17.29 5.57
C SER A 195 -10.56 -18.04 6.15
N LEU A 196 -10.94 -19.21 5.62
CA LEU A 196 -12.03 -20.05 6.14
C LEU A 196 -11.55 -21.20 7.04
N SER A 197 -10.24 -21.34 7.24
CA SER A 197 -9.66 -22.35 8.12
C SER A 197 -9.74 -21.93 9.60
N SER A 198 -9.32 -22.81 10.51
CA SER A 198 -9.19 -22.49 11.94
C SER A 198 -7.87 -21.80 12.31
N ALA A 199 -7.00 -21.50 11.33
CA ALA A 199 -5.69 -20.92 11.57
C ALA A 199 -5.71 -19.40 11.87
N PRO A 200 -6.44 -18.55 11.12
CA PRO A 200 -6.60 -17.16 11.48
C PRO A 200 -7.66 -16.96 12.55
N GLU A 201 -7.65 -15.78 13.16
CA GLU A 201 -8.75 -15.35 14.01
C GLU A 201 -9.91 -14.78 13.18
N HIS A 202 -11.12 -15.03 13.66
CA HIS A 202 -12.32 -14.41 13.14
C HIS A 202 -13.01 -13.61 14.23
N GLN A 203 -13.30 -12.35 13.95
CA GLN A 203 -14.02 -11.49 14.87
C GLN A 203 -15.33 -10.98 14.25
N PRO A 204 -16.42 -10.89 15.02
CA PRO A 204 -17.61 -10.16 14.57
C PRO A 204 -17.24 -8.74 14.14
N PHE A 205 -17.80 -8.28 13.03
CA PHE A 205 -17.50 -6.97 12.50
C PHE A 205 -18.00 -5.85 13.40
N ASP A 206 -17.05 -5.04 13.89
CA ASP A 206 -17.29 -3.74 14.50
C ASP A 206 -16.45 -2.68 13.74
N PRO A 207 -17.07 -1.59 13.23
CA PRO A 207 -16.36 -0.62 12.40
C PRO A 207 -15.27 0.14 13.17
N LEU A 208 -15.43 0.37 14.48
CA LEU A 208 -14.43 1.07 15.28
C LEU A 208 -13.21 0.17 15.51
N GLU A 209 -13.42 -1.09 15.86
CA GLU A 209 -12.33 -2.07 16.04
C GLU A 209 -11.61 -2.35 14.72
N ALA A 210 -12.35 -2.47 13.61
CA ALA A 210 -11.76 -2.62 12.27
C ALA A 210 -10.83 -1.44 11.93
N MET A 211 -11.28 -0.20 12.14
CA MET A 211 -10.49 1.01 11.89
C MET A 211 -9.28 1.18 12.82
N ARG A 212 -9.25 0.51 13.96
CA ARG A 212 -8.14 0.57 14.91
C ARG A 212 -7.15 -0.57 14.75
N THR A 213 -7.47 -1.58 13.93
CA THR A 213 -6.66 -2.80 13.76
C THR A 213 -5.54 -2.58 12.74
N PRO A 214 -4.25 -2.71 13.12
CA PRO A 214 -3.16 -2.71 12.16
C PRO A 214 -3.22 -3.90 11.20
N TYR A 215 -2.81 -3.70 9.95
CA TYR A 215 -2.67 -4.76 8.94
C TYR A 215 -1.30 -4.71 8.26
N ARG A 216 -0.95 -5.79 7.55
CA ARG A 216 0.19 -5.87 6.65
C ARG A 216 -0.25 -6.50 5.34
N ILE A 217 0.26 -5.95 4.24
CA ILE A 217 -0.12 -6.34 2.88
C ILE A 217 0.66 -7.54 2.36
N ASP A 218 1.79 -7.89 3.00
CA ASP A 218 2.75 -8.89 2.53
C ASP A 218 2.69 -10.22 3.32
N ILE A 219 1.58 -10.46 4.02
CA ILE A 219 1.32 -11.68 4.80
C ILE A 219 -0.13 -12.14 4.62
N LEU A 220 -0.40 -13.41 4.90
CA LEU A 220 -1.77 -13.88 5.10
C LEU A 220 -2.37 -13.20 6.34
N GLN A 221 -3.63 -12.77 6.26
CA GLN A 221 -4.18 -11.94 7.35
C GLN A 221 -4.38 -12.75 8.63
N PRO A 222 -3.80 -12.34 9.77
CA PRO A 222 -3.97 -13.07 11.03
C PRO A 222 -5.38 -12.92 11.63
N LEU A 223 -6.16 -11.96 11.14
CA LEU A 223 -7.50 -11.62 11.61
C LEU A 223 -8.38 -11.21 10.43
N TYR A 224 -9.60 -11.75 10.38
CA TYR A 224 -10.68 -11.31 9.49
C TYR A 224 -11.87 -10.85 10.31
N PHE A 225 -12.50 -9.77 9.85
CA PHE A 225 -13.79 -9.35 10.38
C PHE A 225 -14.93 -9.98 9.61
N VAL A 226 -15.95 -10.41 10.35
CA VAL A 226 -17.08 -11.19 9.84
C VAL A 226 -18.37 -10.39 9.98
N LEU A 227 -18.98 -10.06 8.85
CA LEU A 227 -20.30 -9.45 8.81
C LEU A 227 -21.38 -10.48 9.18
N PRO A 228 -22.44 -10.07 9.89
CA PRO A 228 -23.59 -10.95 10.13
C PRO A 228 -24.40 -11.22 8.85
N ASP A 229 -24.37 -10.29 7.91
CA ASP A 229 -24.95 -10.34 6.56
C ASP A 229 -24.30 -9.23 5.71
N LEU A 230 -24.41 -9.32 4.38
CA LEU A 230 -23.80 -8.32 3.49
C LEU A 230 -24.46 -6.93 3.61
N LYS A 231 -25.76 -6.88 3.96
CA LYS A 231 -26.51 -5.62 4.14
C LYS A 231 -25.92 -4.75 5.24
N ARG A 232 -25.19 -5.33 6.20
CA ARG A 232 -24.46 -4.58 7.22
C ARG A 232 -23.56 -3.48 6.65
N LEU A 233 -22.98 -3.66 5.45
CA LEU A 233 -22.19 -2.62 4.75
C LEU A 233 -23.06 -1.43 4.33
N PHE A 234 -24.24 -1.69 3.78
CA PHE A 234 -25.20 -0.63 3.46
C PHE A 234 -25.63 0.13 4.71
N ASP A 235 -25.92 -0.59 5.80
CA ASP A 235 -26.30 0.03 7.07
C ASP A 235 -25.16 0.86 7.68
N LEU A 236 -23.90 0.47 7.45
CA LEU A 236 -22.74 1.26 7.84
C LEU A 236 -22.62 2.53 7.00
N ALA A 237 -22.91 2.45 5.70
CA ALA A 237 -22.89 3.62 4.80
C ALA A 237 -23.90 4.71 5.21
N GLN A 238 -24.96 4.34 5.95
CA GLN A 238 -25.93 5.29 6.50
C GLN A 238 -25.55 5.86 7.89
N GLN A 239 -24.43 5.42 8.47
CA GLN A 239 -23.93 5.89 9.77
C GLN A 239 -22.91 7.02 9.60
N ASP A 240 -22.65 7.74 10.69
CA ASP A 240 -21.57 8.74 10.73
C ASP A 240 -20.21 8.07 10.90
N ILE A 241 -19.66 7.56 9.79
CA ILE A 241 -18.35 6.92 9.74
C ILE A 241 -17.24 7.89 10.18
N MET A 242 -17.38 9.19 9.90
CA MET A 242 -16.34 10.16 10.26
C MET A 242 -16.31 10.45 11.76
N ALA A 243 -17.46 10.40 12.46
CA ALA A 243 -17.48 10.39 13.92
C ALA A 243 -16.75 9.16 14.49
N LEU A 244 -16.96 7.97 13.90
CA LEU A 244 -16.23 6.76 14.29
C LEU A 244 -14.73 6.86 14.02
N VAL A 245 -14.31 7.48 12.90
CA VAL A 245 -12.89 7.79 12.64
C VAL A 245 -12.33 8.69 13.75
N GLY A 246 -13.06 9.76 14.12
CA GLY A 246 -12.66 10.65 15.20
C GLY A 246 -12.49 9.92 16.53
N GLN A 247 -13.41 9.01 16.86
CA GLN A 247 -13.30 8.16 18.04
C GLN A 247 -12.10 7.20 17.96
N GLY A 248 -11.86 6.58 16.81
CA GLY A 248 -10.71 5.70 16.58
C GLY A 248 -9.38 6.44 16.77
N MET A 249 -9.29 7.68 16.28
CA MET A 249 -8.12 8.54 16.47
C MET A 249 -7.87 8.89 17.95
N GLN A 250 -8.92 9.12 18.73
CA GLN A 250 -8.79 9.38 20.18
C GLN A 250 -8.34 8.15 20.96
N LEU A 251 -8.82 6.97 20.59
CA LEU A 251 -8.50 5.71 21.26
C LEU A 251 -7.17 5.10 20.82
N GLY A 252 -6.64 5.53 19.67
CA GLY A 252 -5.42 4.98 19.08
C GLY A 252 -5.58 3.55 18.54
N LEU A 253 -4.51 3.04 17.95
CA LEU A 253 -4.48 1.72 17.31
C LEU A 253 -4.30 0.59 18.33
N HIS A 254 -4.82 -0.58 18.01
CA HIS A 254 -4.48 -1.81 18.72
C HIS A 254 -3.02 -2.22 18.47
N ALA A 255 -2.51 -3.11 19.32
CA ALA A 255 -1.26 -3.79 19.04
C ALA A 255 -1.39 -4.67 17.78
N PRO A 256 -0.37 -4.71 16.90
CA PRO A 256 -0.36 -5.62 15.76
C PRO A 256 -0.47 -7.09 16.18
N ARG A 257 -1.24 -7.89 15.43
CA ARG A 257 -1.37 -9.35 15.62
C ARG A 257 -0.38 -10.18 14.80
N PHE A 258 0.48 -9.50 14.06
CA PHE A 258 1.57 -10.10 13.32
C PHE A 258 2.88 -9.69 13.95
N PRO A 259 3.89 -10.56 13.90
CA PRO A 259 5.23 -10.14 14.26
C PRO A 259 5.66 -8.98 13.35
N PRO A 260 6.52 -8.07 13.84
CA PRO A 260 7.30 -7.24 12.94
C PRO A 260 8.00 -8.16 11.92
N LYS A 261 8.22 -7.67 10.69
CA LYS A 261 8.85 -8.44 9.61
C LYS A 261 10.11 -9.15 10.14
N ASN A 262 10.16 -10.48 10.02
CA ASN A 262 11.12 -11.34 10.73
C ASN A 262 12.57 -10.83 10.59
N GLN A 263 13.16 -10.41 11.72
CA GLN A 263 14.59 -10.53 11.99
C GLN A 263 14.88 -11.97 12.50
N LYS A 264 16.03 -12.55 12.15
CA LYS A 264 16.44 -13.92 12.52
C LYS A 264 16.48 -14.16 14.06
N PRO A 265 16.35 -15.42 14.54
CA PRO A 265 15.97 -15.71 15.93
C PRO A 265 17.09 -15.45 16.96
N ARG A 266 16.70 -14.89 18.12
CA ARG A 266 17.55 -14.73 19.32
C ARG A 266 17.84 -16.07 20.00
N ARG A 267 19.06 -16.22 20.53
CA ARG A 267 19.48 -17.28 21.47
C ARG A 267 19.40 -16.77 22.92
N LEU A 268 19.08 -17.67 23.87
CA LEU A 268 18.65 -17.42 25.25
C LEU A 268 19.67 -16.79 26.24
N THR A 269 19.14 -15.84 27.02
CA THR A 269 19.30 -15.46 28.47
C THR A 269 20.68 -15.21 29.12
N LEU A 270 20.81 -14.06 29.85
CA LEU A 270 20.89 -13.98 31.33
C LEU A 270 20.98 -12.53 31.88
N GLY A 271 20.25 -12.23 32.97
CA GLY A 271 20.58 -11.21 33.98
C GLY A 271 19.85 -9.84 33.93
N PRO A 272 19.47 -9.24 35.08
CA PRO A 272 18.91 -7.88 35.12
C PRO A 272 20.01 -6.84 34.92
N LEU A 273 19.76 -5.82 34.11
CA LEU A 273 20.70 -4.74 33.84
C LEU A 273 20.64 -3.64 34.91
N SER A 274 21.82 -3.16 35.30
CA SER A 274 22.05 -2.19 36.39
C SER A 274 21.90 -0.73 35.94
N GLU A 275 21.82 0.21 36.90
CA GLU A 275 21.70 1.68 36.75
C GLU A 275 22.75 2.38 35.86
N LYS A 276 23.68 1.66 35.23
CA LYS A 276 24.67 2.21 34.29
C LYS A 276 24.19 2.36 32.84
N ASP A 277 23.06 1.77 32.46
CA ASP A 277 22.57 1.79 31.06
C ASP A 277 21.81 3.07 30.67
N THR A 278 21.73 4.06 31.57
CA THR A 278 21.04 5.34 31.34
C THR A 278 21.93 6.40 30.68
N LEU A 279 23.14 6.07 30.22
CA LEU A 279 24.11 7.08 29.75
C LEU A 279 24.89 6.67 28.49
N LEU A 280 24.24 6.65 27.32
CA LEU A 280 24.83 7.03 26.02
C LEU A 280 23.76 7.04 24.91
N MET A 281 23.16 8.20 24.61
CA MET A 281 22.44 8.46 23.37
C MET A 281 23.06 9.70 22.74
N THR A 282 23.99 9.50 21.80
CA THR A 282 24.59 10.60 21.03
C THR A 282 23.65 10.93 19.85
N THR A 283 23.25 12.20 19.72
CA THR A 283 22.43 12.69 18.59
C THR A 283 23.18 12.52 17.27
N LEU A 284 22.55 11.95 16.22
CA LEU A 284 23.24 11.62 14.95
C LEU A 284 23.98 12.79 14.30
N ASN A 285 23.49 14.02 14.44
CA ASN A 285 24.14 15.21 13.88
C ASN A 285 25.50 15.53 14.53
N GLN A 286 25.80 14.95 15.70
CA GLN A 286 27.05 15.11 16.44
C GLN A 286 28.00 13.89 16.30
N ALA A 287 27.57 12.83 15.63
CA ALA A 287 28.41 11.66 15.38
C ALA A 287 29.42 11.93 14.25
N HIS A 288 30.61 11.34 14.34
CA HIS A 288 31.63 11.40 13.30
C HIS A 288 31.38 10.35 12.21
N CYS A 289 31.61 10.70 10.93
CA CYS A 289 31.61 9.72 9.84
C CYS A 289 32.88 8.88 9.88
N GLU A 290 32.75 7.59 9.58
CA GLU A 290 33.89 6.67 9.43
C GLU A 290 34.22 6.47 7.95
N ALA A 291 35.49 6.36 7.58
CA ALA A 291 35.87 6.15 6.18
C ALA A 291 35.25 4.85 5.62
N CYS A 292 34.36 4.97 4.63
CA CYS A 292 33.60 3.84 4.11
C CYS A 292 34.48 2.99 3.19
N ARG A 293 34.93 1.83 3.66
CA ARG A 293 35.66 0.82 2.86
C ARG A 293 34.68 -0.11 2.15
N ALA A 294 35.13 -0.84 1.13
CA ALA A 294 34.26 -1.76 0.37
C ALA A 294 33.69 -2.92 1.22
N ASP A 295 34.30 -3.20 2.36
CA ASP A 295 33.88 -4.20 3.36
C ASP A 295 33.13 -3.59 4.56
N ALA A 296 32.85 -2.29 4.55
CA ALA A 296 32.12 -1.63 5.63
C ALA A 296 30.70 -2.21 5.77
N PRO A 297 30.23 -2.47 7.01
CA PRO A 297 28.92 -3.05 7.22
C PRO A 297 27.82 -2.06 6.80
N GLN A 298 26.89 -2.53 5.97
CA GLN A 298 25.63 -1.79 5.78
C GLN A 298 24.91 -1.64 7.14
N VAL A 299 24.13 -0.57 7.28
CA VAL A 299 23.22 -0.39 8.41
C VAL A 299 22.38 -1.64 8.56
N SER A 300 22.48 -2.24 9.73
CA SER A 300 21.74 -3.45 10.02
C SER A 300 20.24 -3.18 10.03
N GLU A 301 19.44 -4.20 9.75
CA GLU A 301 17.97 -4.11 9.86
C GLU A 301 17.48 -3.68 11.26
N ALA A 302 18.32 -3.82 12.28
CA ALA A 302 18.04 -3.39 13.65
C ALA A 302 18.36 -1.91 13.90
N GLU A 303 19.39 -1.38 13.25
CA GLU A 303 19.78 0.03 13.39
C GLU A 303 18.93 0.93 12.49
N LEU A 304 18.49 0.44 11.33
CA LEU A 304 17.77 1.22 10.34
C LEU A 304 16.53 1.94 10.92
N PRO A 305 15.62 1.30 11.67
CA PRO A 305 14.45 1.98 12.25
C PRO A 305 14.84 3.02 13.31
N GLU A 306 15.87 2.76 14.12
CA GLU A 306 16.32 3.69 15.17
C GLU A 306 17.03 4.91 14.58
N LEU A 307 17.70 4.75 13.44
CA LEU A 307 18.29 5.85 12.69
C LEU A 307 17.21 6.66 11.97
N LEU A 308 16.19 6.02 11.37
CA LEU A 308 15.07 6.72 10.72
C LEU A 308 14.25 7.57 11.70
N LYS A 309 14.04 7.12 12.94
CA LYS A 309 13.37 7.92 13.99
C LYS A 309 14.05 9.28 14.22
N GLN A 310 15.35 9.36 13.97
CA GLN A 310 16.15 10.58 14.16
C GLN A 310 16.16 11.50 12.93
N ILE A 311 15.65 11.03 11.78
CA ILE A 311 15.51 11.79 10.52
C ILE A 311 14.10 11.58 9.91
N PRO A 312 13.02 11.92 10.64
CA PRO A 312 11.65 11.48 10.33
C PRO A 312 11.08 11.95 8.99
N ASP A 313 11.68 12.99 8.39
CA ASP A 313 11.26 13.56 7.11
C ASP A 313 12.01 12.96 5.90
N TRP A 314 12.96 12.07 6.13
CA TRP A 314 13.73 11.39 5.08
C TRP A 314 13.05 10.09 4.68
N ASN A 315 13.00 9.84 3.38
CA ASN A 315 12.39 8.64 2.80
C ASN A 315 13.48 7.65 2.40
N ILE A 316 13.20 6.35 2.50
CA ILE A 316 14.03 5.34 1.84
C ILE A 316 13.49 5.18 0.42
N GLU A 317 14.36 5.40 -0.55
CA GLU A 317 14.11 5.16 -1.96
C GLU A 317 15.05 4.02 -2.41
N VAL A 318 14.55 3.10 -3.23
CA VAL A 318 15.35 1.97 -3.74
C VAL A 318 15.58 2.17 -5.24
N ARG A 319 16.84 2.26 -5.67
CA ARG A 319 17.25 2.40 -7.08
C ARG A 319 18.26 1.32 -7.42
N ASP A 320 18.05 0.55 -8.47
CA ASP A 320 18.94 -0.55 -8.88
C ASP A 320 19.28 -1.51 -7.73
N ALA A 321 18.29 -1.85 -6.89
CA ALA A 321 18.43 -2.65 -5.66
C ALA A 321 19.35 -2.03 -4.57
N VAL A 322 19.68 -0.74 -4.67
CA VAL A 322 20.43 0.03 -3.68
C VAL A 322 19.47 0.92 -2.91
N MET A 323 19.42 0.75 -1.58
CA MET A 323 18.69 1.67 -0.70
C MET A 323 19.42 3.01 -0.58
N GLN A 324 18.66 4.10 -0.65
CA GLN A 324 19.14 5.48 -0.59
C GLN A 324 18.20 6.32 0.28
N LEU A 325 18.73 7.26 1.06
CA LEU A 325 17.94 8.21 1.83
C LEU A 325 17.66 9.44 0.98
N GLU A 326 16.39 9.81 0.80
CA GLU A 326 15.99 10.96 -0.01
C GLU A 326 15.09 11.94 0.75
N LYS A 327 15.37 13.23 0.60
CA LYS A 327 14.50 14.32 1.03
C LYS A 327 14.48 15.47 0.02
N VAL A 328 13.29 16.05 -0.17
CA VAL A 328 13.07 17.24 -1.01
C VAL A 328 12.98 18.48 -0.13
N PHE A 329 13.83 19.47 -0.41
CA PHE A 329 13.86 20.77 0.26
C PHE A 329 13.28 21.84 -0.67
N LEU A 330 12.27 22.58 -0.23
CA LEU A 330 11.56 23.57 -1.06
C LEU A 330 12.05 24.99 -0.80
N PHE A 331 12.20 25.78 -1.86
CA PHE A 331 12.72 27.15 -1.84
C PHE A 331 11.85 28.12 -2.64
N LYS A 332 11.98 29.42 -2.36
CA LYS A 332 11.25 30.51 -3.04
C LYS A 332 11.63 30.65 -4.51
N ASN A 333 12.88 30.40 -4.86
CA ASN A 333 13.41 30.51 -6.23
C ASN A 333 14.68 29.67 -6.40
N PHE A 334 15.22 29.65 -7.62
CA PHE A 334 16.43 28.88 -7.94
C PHE A 334 17.70 29.38 -7.25
N LYS A 335 17.83 30.69 -6.99
CA LYS A 335 18.99 31.26 -6.29
C LYS A 335 19.16 30.66 -4.89
N TRP A 336 18.06 30.47 -4.16
CA TRP A 336 18.09 29.86 -2.83
C TRP A 336 18.31 28.36 -2.89
N ALA A 337 17.72 27.68 -3.87
CA ALA A 337 17.95 26.25 -4.10
C ALA A 337 19.45 25.97 -4.36
N ILE A 338 20.09 26.70 -5.27
CA ILE A 338 21.53 26.49 -5.59
C ILE A 338 22.45 26.85 -4.41
N ALA A 339 22.11 27.87 -3.62
CA ALA A 339 22.88 28.20 -2.41
C ALA A 339 22.83 27.07 -1.37
N PHE A 340 21.67 26.46 -1.16
CA PHE A 340 21.54 25.29 -0.30
C PHE A 340 22.29 24.07 -0.86
N THR A 341 22.22 23.84 -2.18
CA THR A 341 23.00 22.78 -2.83
C THR A 341 24.50 22.92 -2.54
N ASN A 342 25.05 24.13 -2.66
CA ASN A 342 26.46 24.37 -2.35
C ASN A 342 26.79 24.10 -0.88
N ALA A 343 25.94 24.53 0.05
CA ALA A 343 26.16 24.29 1.48
C ALA A 343 26.13 22.79 1.84
N VAL A 344 25.26 22.01 1.20
CA VAL A 344 25.26 20.54 1.34
C VAL A 344 26.54 19.93 0.72
N GLY A 345 27.00 20.48 -0.41
CA GLY A 345 28.28 20.08 -1.02
C GLY A 345 29.50 20.33 -0.12
N GLU A 346 29.52 21.44 0.61
CA GLU A 346 30.62 21.76 1.53
C GLU A 346 30.72 20.76 2.69
N ILE A 347 29.59 20.38 3.31
CA ILE A 347 29.60 19.36 4.37
C ILE A 347 29.93 17.97 3.83
N ALA A 348 29.52 17.66 2.58
CA ALA A 348 29.84 16.42 1.91
C ALA A 348 31.36 16.27 1.67
N GLU A 349 31.98 17.35 1.17
CA GLU A 349 33.42 17.37 0.90
C GLU A 349 34.25 17.31 2.17
N ALA A 350 33.83 18.03 3.23
CA ALA A 350 34.51 18.01 4.52
C ALA A 350 34.54 16.60 5.16
N GLU A 351 33.48 15.80 4.94
CA GLU A 351 33.36 14.44 5.48
C GLU A 351 33.84 13.35 4.50
N GLY A 352 34.16 13.70 3.25
CA GLY A 352 34.54 12.74 2.22
C GLY A 352 33.43 11.73 1.90
N HIS A 353 32.17 12.14 2.03
CA HIS A 353 30.99 11.33 1.75
C HIS A 353 30.02 12.15 0.89
N HIS A 354 29.72 11.69 -0.32
CA HIS A 354 29.08 12.53 -1.34
C HIS A 354 27.66 12.08 -1.68
N PRO A 355 26.68 13.01 -1.72
CA PRO A 355 25.30 12.73 -2.08
C PRO A 355 25.04 12.86 -3.59
N GLY A 356 23.90 12.34 -4.03
CA GLY A 356 23.23 12.82 -5.23
C GLY A 356 22.50 14.13 -4.95
N LEU A 357 22.72 15.16 -5.77
CA LEU A 357 22.06 16.47 -5.65
C LEU A 357 21.38 16.83 -6.97
N LEU A 358 20.06 17.03 -6.92
CA LEU A 358 19.27 17.55 -8.04
C LEU A 358 18.69 18.91 -7.66
N THR A 359 19.20 19.96 -8.28
CA THR A 359 18.75 21.35 -8.08
C THR A 359 17.83 21.77 -9.20
N GLU A 360 16.61 22.16 -8.84
CA GLU A 360 15.58 22.62 -9.78
C GLU A 360 14.97 23.94 -9.30
N TRP A 361 14.11 24.57 -10.11
CA TRP A 361 13.48 25.83 -9.72
C TRP A 361 12.65 25.66 -8.45
N GLY A 362 13.12 26.27 -7.35
CA GLY A 362 12.44 26.27 -6.06
C GLY A 362 12.47 24.94 -5.31
N LYS A 363 13.36 24.00 -5.65
CA LYS A 363 13.58 22.79 -4.85
C LYS A 363 14.98 22.19 -5.02
N VAL A 364 15.43 21.45 -4.02
CA VAL A 364 16.62 20.59 -4.06
C VAL A 364 16.24 19.22 -3.54
N THR A 365 16.45 18.19 -4.35
CA THR A 365 16.37 16.80 -3.90
C THR A 365 17.77 16.34 -3.49
N VAL A 366 17.92 15.91 -2.24
CA VAL A 366 19.17 15.38 -1.70
C VAL A 366 19.03 13.89 -1.48
N THR A 367 20.00 13.12 -1.96
CA THR A 367 20.03 11.67 -1.83
C THR A 367 21.35 11.18 -1.23
N TRP A 368 21.31 10.46 -0.10
CA TRP A 368 22.48 9.87 0.56
C TRP A 368 22.49 8.34 0.40
N TRP A 369 23.62 7.78 -0.04
CA TRP A 369 23.91 6.35 0.01
C TRP A 369 25.42 6.09 -0.10
N SER A 370 25.87 4.96 0.44
CA SER A 370 27.25 4.50 0.27
C SER A 370 27.42 3.67 -1.01
N HIS A 371 28.10 4.26 -1.99
CA HIS A 371 28.38 3.64 -3.29
C HIS A 371 29.20 2.34 -3.18
N SER A 372 30.19 2.33 -2.29
CA SER A 372 31.14 1.22 -2.11
C SER A 372 30.47 -0.07 -1.64
N ILE A 373 29.39 0.05 -0.86
CA ILE A 373 28.69 -1.09 -0.28
C ILE A 373 27.33 -1.34 -0.94
N LYS A 374 26.95 -0.56 -1.95
CA LYS A 374 25.65 -0.67 -2.65
C LYS A 374 24.46 -0.69 -1.69
N GLY A 375 24.46 0.22 -0.70
CA GLY A 375 23.37 0.32 0.27
C GLY A 375 23.59 1.46 1.26
N LEU A 376 22.84 1.42 2.36
CA LEU A 376 22.92 2.44 3.40
C LEU A 376 23.99 2.09 4.44
N HIS A 377 24.89 3.03 4.70
CA HIS A 377 25.83 3.04 5.82
C HIS A 377 25.36 4.02 6.89
N ARG A 378 25.84 3.89 8.12
CA ARG A 378 25.50 4.80 9.23
C ARG A 378 25.80 6.26 8.88
N ASN A 379 26.85 6.49 8.08
CA ASN A 379 27.23 7.81 7.58
C ASN A 379 26.12 8.47 6.76
N ASP A 380 25.32 7.71 6.02
CA ASP A 380 24.21 8.27 5.25
C ASP A 380 23.18 8.94 6.16
N PHE A 381 22.93 8.35 7.34
CA PHE A 381 22.02 8.90 8.35
C PHE A 381 22.62 10.10 9.07
N ILE A 382 23.93 10.07 9.35
CA ILE A 382 24.66 11.22 9.91
C ILE A 382 24.58 12.41 8.94
N MET A 383 24.84 12.16 7.65
CA MET A 383 24.82 13.20 6.62
C MET A 383 23.41 13.68 6.31
N ALA A 384 22.39 12.82 6.38
CA ALA A 384 20.98 13.22 6.33
C ALA A 384 20.61 14.16 7.50
N ALA A 385 20.99 13.81 8.73
CA ALA A 385 20.74 14.66 9.90
C ALA A 385 21.47 16.01 9.82
N ARG A 386 22.71 16.03 9.33
CA ARG A 386 23.47 17.27 9.12
C ARG A 386 22.90 18.13 8.00
N THR A 387 22.38 17.50 6.94
CA THR A 387 21.66 18.19 5.86
C THR A 387 20.42 18.91 6.41
N ASP A 388 19.71 18.31 7.38
CA ASP A 388 18.60 18.97 8.07
C ASP A 388 19.05 20.18 8.89
N GLU A 389 20.22 20.15 9.54
CA GLU A 389 20.78 21.31 10.23
C GLU A 389 21.16 22.43 9.26
N VAL A 390 21.77 22.10 8.12
CA VAL A 390 22.04 23.08 7.04
C VAL A 390 20.73 23.70 6.56
N ALA A 391 19.66 22.91 6.43
CA ALA A 391 18.36 23.38 5.97
C ALA A 391 17.67 24.35 6.94
N LYS A 392 17.91 24.25 8.26
CA LYS A 392 17.39 25.20 9.25
C LYS A 392 17.97 26.60 9.08
N GLY A 393 19.22 26.70 8.64
CA GLY A 393 19.91 27.97 8.38
C GLY A 393 19.74 28.50 6.96
N ALA A 394 19.09 27.76 6.07
CA ALA A 394 19.03 28.09 4.64
C ALA A 394 18.00 29.20 4.35
N GLU A 395 18.48 30.27 3.71
CA GLU A 395 17.61 31.38 3.30
C GLU A 395 16.60 30.94 2.22
N GLY A 396 15.39 31.49 2.31
CA GLY A 396 14.37 31.29 1.26
C GLY A 396 13.70 29.92 1.24
N ARG A 397 13.82 29.10 2.30
CA ARG A 397 13.00 27.88 2.51
C ARG A 397 11.50 28.18 2.53
N LYS A 398 10.70 27.21 2.05
CA LYS A 398 9.24 27.16 2.16
C LYS A 398 8.80 26.16 3.21
#